data_AF-A0A0C3N9B6-F1
#
_entry.id   AF-A0A0C3N9B6-F1
#
_cell.length_a   1.000
_cell.length_b   1.000
_cell.length_c   1.000
_cell.angle_alpha   90.00
_cell.angle_beta   90.00
_cell.angle_gamma   90.00
#
_symmetry.space_group_name_H-M   'P 1'
#
loop_
_entity.id
_entity.type
_entity.pdbx_description
1 polymer ?
#
loop_
_entity_poly.entity_id
_entity_poly.type
_entity_poly.pdbx_seq_one_letter_code
_entity_poly.pdbx_strand_id
1 'polypeptide(L)' 'MYLLALLTAALAPALALAASRTTAPAGALVVNQSSGPYKTLSAAVAALPDDGSAQTIFMFPGTYTEQVLIDRSGAVTVR' A
#
# COMPACT_ATOMS: atom_id res chain seq x y z
N MET A 1 8.54 -9.66 -57.02
CA MET A 1 9.01 -10.45 -55.88
C MET A 1 9.10 -9.51 -54.68
N TYR A 2 8.35 -9.83 -53.63
CA TYR A 2 8.04 -9.03 -52.44
C TYR A 2 9.28 -8.40 -51.77
N LEU A 3 9.14 -7.17 -51.25
CA LEU A 3 9.68 -6.92 -49.91
C LEU A 3 8.88 -5.85 -49.17
N LEU A 4 8.08 -6.35 -48.23
CA LEU A 4 7.22 -5.65 -47.28
C LEU A 4 8.12 -5.02 -46.20
N ALA A 5 8.24 -3.69 -46.16
CA ALA A 5 8.91 -3.00 -45.06
C ALA A 5 7.93 -2.81 -43.89
N LEU A 6 7.88 -3.81 -42.99
CA LEU A 6 7.19 -3.69 -41.70
C LEU A 6 8.07 -2.86 -40.75
N LEU A 7 7.68 -1.61 -40.54
CA LEU A 7 8.25 -0.75 -39.50
C LEU A 7 7.77 -1.24 -38.13
N THR A 8 8.64 -1.90 -37.38
CA THR A 8 8.37 -2.31 -35.99
C THR A 8 8.36 -1.09 -35.09
N ALA A 9 7.20 -0.70 -34.59
CA ALA A 9 7.09 0.28 -33.51
C ALA A 9 7.60 -0.37 -32.21
N ALA A 10 8.74 0.11 -31.68
CA ALA A 10 9.26 -0.34 -30.40
C ALA A 10 8.34 0.14 -29.27
N LEU A 11 7.71 -0.80 -28.56
CA LEU A 11 6.97 -0.52 -27.33
C LEU A 11 7.98 -0.33 -26.19
N ALA A 12 8.40 0.91 -25.94
CA ALA A 12 9.21 1.21 -24.76
C ALA A 12 8.32 1.12 -23.51
N PRO A 13 8.67 0.34 -22.47
CA PRO A 13 7.92 0.37 -21.23
C PRO A 13 8.07 1.75 -20.60
N ALA A 14 6.95 2.43 -20.30
CA ALA A 14 6.98 3.66 -19.54
C ALA A 14 7.46 3.35 -18.12
N LEU A 15 8.61 3.93 -17.73
CA LEU A 15 9.08 3.85 -16.35
C LEU A 15 8.15 4.71 -15.48
N ALA A 16 7.21 4.07 -14.77
CA ALA A 16 6.41 4.73 -13.77
C ALA A 16 7.23 4.89 -12.49
N LEU A 17 7.68 6.11 -12.19
CA LEU A 17 8.38 6.40 -10.95
C LEU A 17 7.37 6.47 -9.80
N ALA A 18 7.19 5.36 -9.09
CA ALA A 18 6.42 5.33 -7.86
C ALA A 18 7.23 6.00 -6.74
N ALA A 19 6.86 7.23 -6.37
CA ALA A 19 7.43 7.86 -5.19
C ALA A 19 6.97 7.09 -3.95
N SER A 20 7.89 6.43 -3.26
CA SER A 20 7.62 5.80 -1.97
C SER A 20 7.23 6.88 -0.97
N ARG A 21 6.02 6.81 -0.41
CA ARG A 21 5.74 7.57 0.81
C ARG A 21 6.57 6.95 1.92
N THR A 22 7.49 7.73 2.49
CA THR A 22 8.34 7.33 3.61
C THR A 22 7.89 7.94 4.93
N THR A 23 6.79 8.69 4.91
CA THR A 23 6.26 9.40 6.08
C THR A 23 4.76 9.21 6.19
N ALA A 24 4.31 8.86 7.38
CA ALA A 24 2.90 8.70 7.68
C ALA A 24 2.21 10.07 7.69
N PRO A 25 0.98 10.18 7.16
CA PRO A 25 0.15 11.36 7.38
C PRO A 25 -0.22 11.48 8.86
N ALA A 26 -0.52 12.70 9.31
CA ALA A 26 -0.93 12.94 10.70
C ALA A 26 -2.15 12.08 11.07
N GLY A 27 -2.09 11.46 12.25
CA GLY A 27 -3.17 10.63 12.79
C GLY A 27 -3.24 9.18 12.26
N ALA A 28 -2.37 8.78 11.34
CA ALA A 28 -2.32 7.38 10.90
C ALA A 28 -1.62 6.48 11.92
N LEU A 29 -2.12 5.26 12.09
CA LEU A 29 -1.35 4.20 12.72
C LEU A 29 -0.23 3.76 11.78
N VAL A 30 0.96 3.56 12.34
CA VAL A 30 2.17 3.24 11.56
C VAL A 30 2.56 1.79 11.77
N VAL A 31 2.59 1.02 10.68
CA VAL A 31 3.11 -0.35 10.65
C VAL A 31 4.53 -0.33 10.10
N ASN A 32 5.48 -0.83 10.90
CA ASN A 32 6.88 -0.95 10.49
C ASN A 32 7.52 -2.16 11.17
N GLN A 33 8.01 -3.12 10.38
CA GLN A 33 8.61 -4.36 10.88
C GLN A 33 9.85 -4.11 11.76
N SER A 34 10.57 -3.00 11.55
CA SER A 34 11.81 -2.66 12.26
C SER A 34 11.63 -1.69 13.44
N SER A 35 10.61 -0.84 13.45
CA SER A 35 10.43 0.21 14.48
C SER A 35 8.95 0.47 14.84
N GLY A 36 8.69 1.23 15.91
CA GLY A 36 7.32 1.57 16.31
C GLY A 36 6.50 0.41 16.90
N PRO A 37 5.24 0.70 17.28
CA PRO A 37 4.40 -0.19 18.10
C PRO A 37 3.74 -1.33 17.32
N TYR A 38 3.49 -1.17 16.02
CA TYR A 38 2.81 -2.18 15.21
C TYR A 38 3.77 -2.78 14.18
N LYS A 39 4.01 -4.08 14.28
CA LYS A 39 4.88 -4.84 13.35
C LYS A 39 4.11 -5.49 12.22
N THR A 40 2.79 -5.59 12.37
CA THR A 40 1.89 -6.32 11.49
C THR A 40 0.67 -5.46 11.16
N LEU A 41 0.01 -5.75 10.04
CA LEU A 41 -1.24 -5.07 9.67
C LEU A 41 -2.36 -5.46 10.64
N SER A 42 -2.43 -6.73 11.02
CA SER A 42 -3.41 -7.25 11.99
C SER A 42 -3.38 -6.52 13.34
N ALA A 43 -2.19 -6.24 13.88
CA ALA A 43 -2.03 -5.52 15.14
C ALA A 43 -2.49 -4.06 15.04
N ALA A 44 -2.23 -3.39 13.91
CA ALA A 44 -2.73 -2.03 13.69
C ALA A 44 -4.25 -2.00 13.52
N VAL A 45 -4.83 -2.96 12.78
CA VAL A 45 -6.29 -3.08 12.62
C VAL A 45 -6.97 -3.31 13.98
N ALA A 46 -6.44 -4.19 14.83
CA ALA A 46 -6.97 -4.44 16.16
C ALA A 46 -6.88 -3.23 17.10
N ALA A 47 -6.00 -2.27 16.83
CA ALA A 47 -5.83 -1.06 17.61
C ALA A 47 -6.73 0.10 17.14
N LEU A 48 -7.43 -0.06 16.01
CA LEU A 48 -8.35 0.95 15.54
C LEU A 48 -9.58 1.05 16.46
N PRO A 49 -10.15 2.25 16.68
CA PRO A 49 -11.37 2.42 17.47
C PRO A 49 -12.54 1.67 16.83
N ASP A 50 -13.48 1.13 17.60
CA ASP A 50 -14.67 0.46 17.03
C ASP A 50 -15.83 1.45 16.85
N ASP A 51 -15.70 2.35 15.86
CA ASP A 51 -16.70 3.37 15.56
C ASP A 51 -16.87 3.60 14.05
N GLY A 52 -17.71 4.58 13.68
CA GLY A 52 -17.94 4.97 12.29
C GLY A 52 -16.89 5.94 11.71
N SER A 53 -15.84 6.29 12.47
CA SER A 53 -14.85 7.28 12.02
C SER A 53 -13.92 6.70 10.94
N ALA A 54 -13.48 7.57 10.02
CA ALA A 54 -12.50 7.18 9.00
C ALA A 54 -11.09 7.10 9.61
N GLN A 55 -10.37 6.02 9.29
CA GLN A 55 -9.04 5.75 9.83
C GLN A 55 -8.02 5.50 8.71
N THR A 56 -6.75 5.78 9.00
CA THR A 56 -5.64 5.47 8.10
C THR A 56 -4.62 4.58 8.82
N ILE A 57 -4.21 3.51 8.14
CA ILE A 57 -3.02 2.74 8.47
C ILE A 57 -1.97 3.02 7.38
N PHE A 58 -0.78 3.45 7.81
CA PHE A 58 0.37 3.67 6.96
C PHE A 58 1.35 2.51 7.11
N MET A 59 1.69 1.84 6.00
CA MET A 59 2.58 0.68 6.01
C MET A 59 3.93 1.04 5.39
N PHE A 60 5.00 0.86 6.16
CA PHE A 60 6.36 0.96 5.60
C PHE A 60 6.63 -0.20 4.63
N PRO A 61 7.52 0.01 3.63
CA PRO A 61 7.89 -1.02 2.67
C PRO A 61 8.35 -2.31 3.36
N GLY A 62 7.84 -3.44 2.90
CA GLY A 62 8.14 -4.75 3.46
C GLY A 62 7.16 -5.80 2.95
N THR A 63 7.48 -7.06 3.21
CA THR A 63 6.57 -8.19 2.92
C THR A 63 5.86 -8.58 4.21
N TYR A 64 4.54 -8.55 4.18
CA TYR A 64 3.66 -8.92 5.29
C TYR A 64 2.86 -10.16 4.90
N THR A 65 3.22 -11.32 5.43
CA THR A 65 2.53 -12.59 5.15
C THR A 65 1.43 -12.81 6.17
N GLU A 66 0.23 -12.29 5.87
CA GLU A 66 -0.90 -12.27 6.80
C GLU A 66 -2.24 -12.47 6.08
N GLN A 67 -3.23 -13.02 6.78
CA GLN A 67 -4.64 -12.90 6.41
C GLN A 67 -5.30 -11.97 7.44
N VAL A 68 -5.90 -10.88 6.96
CA VAL A 68 -6.44 -9.83 7.83
C VAL A 68 -7.92 -9.63 7.53
N LEU A 69 -8.75 -9.74 8.58
CA LEU A 69 -10.15 -9.33 8.55
C LEU A 69 -10.25 -7.90 9.08
N ILE A 70 -10.86 -7.01 8.29
CA ILE A 70 -11.23 -5.67 8.73
C ILE A 70 -12.75 -5.66 8.84
N ASP A 71 -13.26 -5.89 10.05
CA ASP A 71 -14.69 -5.84 10.35
C ASP A 71 -14.97 -4.57 11.15
N ARG A 72 -15.29 -3.50 10.43
CA ARG A 72 -15.54 -2.17 10.99
C ARG A 72 -16.57 -1.43 10.16
N SER A 73 -17.38 -0.61 10.82
CA SER A 73 -18.36 0.26 10.15
C SER A 73 -17.69 1.49 9.52
N GLY A 74 -16.68 2.06 10.18
CA GLY A 74 -15.88 3.18 9.66
C GLY A 74 -14.92 2.77 8.56
N ALA A 75 -14.68 3.68 7.61
CA ALA A 75 -13.79 3.43 6.48
C ALA A 75 -12.32 3.31 6.91
N VAL A 76 -11.60 2.32 6.39
CA VAL A 76 -10.17 2.13 6.64
C VAL A 76 -9.38 2.30 5.33
N THR A 77 -8.42 3.22 5.34
CA THR A 77 -7.45 3.37 4.24
C THR A 77 -6.12 2.75 4.64
N VAL A 78 -5.63 1.81 3.83
CA VAL A 78 -4.30 1.19 3.96
C VAL A 78 -3.42 1.70 2.82
N ARG A 79 -2.24 2.25 3.11
CA ARG A 79 -1.40 2.93 2.10
C ARG A 79 0.07 3.11 2.48
#